data_AF-A0A9P7ABZ2-F1
#
_entry.id   AF-A0A9P7ABZ2-F1
#
_cell.length_a   1.000
_cell.length_b   1.000
_cell.length_c   1.000
_cell.angle_alpha   90.00
_cell.angle_beta   90.00
_cell.angle_gamma   90.00
#
_symmetry.space_group_name_H-M   'P 1'
#
loop_
_entity.id
_entity.type
_entity.pdbx_description
1 polymer ?
#
loop_
_entity_poly.entity_id
_entity_poly.type
_entity_poly.pdbx_seq_one_letter_code
_entity_poly.pdbx_strand_id
1 'polypeptide(L)'
;MLSLSSSDAHPNFQRTLSVIRGGGRKAEAWLKEKLQTNKFALPALYRPASFIPEDIWCACPTTTNGNEQAHRNINRDGVHLTLLGGIMRGRAFD
;
A
#
# COMPACT_ATOMS: atom_id res chain seq x y z
N MET A 1 -7.74 -6.96 -22.04
CA MET A 1 -7.97 -5.62 -21.46
C MET A 1 -6.79 -5.34 -20.54
N LEU A 2 -5.98 -4.31 -20.80
CA LEU A 2 -4.91 -3.93 -19.88
C LEU A 2 -5.57 -3.29 -18.66
N SER A 3 -5.60 -4.00 -17.53
CA SER A 3 -6.03 -3.42 -16.27
C SER A 3 -4.98 -2.40 -15.84
N LEU A 4 -5.37 -1.13 -15.70
CA LEU A 4 -4.50 -0.08 -15.13
C LEU A 4 -4.28 -0.26 -13.62
N SER A 5 -5.08 -1.12 -12.99
CA SER A 5 -4.95 -1.51 -11.59
C SER A 5 -4.55 -2.98 -11.50
N SER A 6 -3.26 -3.23 -11.31
CA SER A 6 -2.79 -4.54 -10.86
C SER A 6 -2.19 -4.41 -9.46
N SER A 7 -2.43 -5.42 -8.63
CA SER A 7 -1.82 -5.62 -7.31
C SER A 7 -0.41 -6.20 -7.40
N ASP A 8 0.00 -6.62 -8.61
CA ASP A 8 1.29 -7.22 -8.89
C ASP A 8 2.43 -6.24 -8.64
N ALA A 9 3.59 -6.80 -8.31
CA ALA A 9 4.79 -6.00 -8.20
C ALA A 9 5.18 -5.44 -9.58
N HIS A 10 5.43 -4.14 -9.63
CA HIS A 10 5.92 -3.51 -10.84
C HIS A 10 7.28 -4.13 -11.24
N PRO A 11 7.43 -4.67 -12.47
CA PRO A 11 8.57 -5.52 -12.85
C PRO A 11 9.92 -4.81 -12.77
N ASN A 12 9.94 -3.49 -12.91
CA ASN A 12 11.14 -2.68 -12.72
C ASN A 12 10.84 -1.38 -11.98
N PHE A 13 10.41 -1.50 -10.72
CA PHE A 13 10.03 -0.35 -9.88
C PHE A 13 11.11 0.75 -9.82
N GLN A 14 12.39 0.36 -9.65
CA GLN A 14 13.49 1.32 -9.59
C GLN A 14 13.68 2.10 -10.90
N ARG A 15 13.56 1.43 -12.05
CA ARG A 15 13.59 2.12 -13.34
C ARG A 15 12.45 3.13 -13.47
N THR A 16 11.25 2.78 -13.01
CA THR A 16 10.11 3.70 -12.99
C THR A 16 10.40 4.94 -12.15
N LEU A 17 10.99 4.78 -10.96
CA LEU A 17 11.41 5.93 -10.14
C LEU A 17 12.41 6.83 -10.87
N SER A 18 13.39 6.23 -11.56
CA SER A 18 14.38 6.98 -12.34
C SER A 18 13.78 7.73 -13.52
N VAL A 19 12.79 7.14 -14.20
CA VAL A 19 12.04 7.80 -15.28
C VAL A 19 11.29 9.02 -14.74
N ILE A 20 10.60 8.87 -13.60
CA ILE A 20 9.86 9.99 -12.99
C ILE A 20 10.81 11.11 -12.54
N ARG A 21 11.98 10.78 -11.98
CA ARG A 21 13.02 11.78 -11.66
C ARG A 21 13.49 12.55 -12.89
N GLY A 22 13.59 11.88 -14.04
CA GLY A 22 13.95 12.49 -15.32
C GLY A 22 12.87 13.40 -15.92
N GLY A 23 11.64 13.39 -15.41
CA GLY A 23 10.50 14.18 -15.91
C GLY A 23 10.54 15.68 -15.58
N GLY A 24 11.64 16.17 -14.99
CA GLY A 24 11.83 17.57 -14.60
C GLY A 24 11.29 17.90 -13.20
N ARG A 25 11.40 19.18 -12.82
CA ARG A 25 11.22 19.66 -11.43
C ARG A 25 9.88 19.27 -10.80
N LYS A 26 8.79 19.30 -11.57
CA LYS A 26 7.45 18.94 -11.07
C LYS A 26 7.35 17.45 -10.76
N ALA A 27 7.88 16.60 -11.64
CA ALA A 27 7.86 15.15 -11.46
C ALA A 27 8.76 14.72 -10.30
N GLU A 28 9.93 15.35 -10.17
CA GLU A 28 10.84 15.13 -9.04
C GLU A 28 10.21 15.56 -7.71
N ALA A 29 9.58 16.75 -7.66
CA ALA A 29 8.90 17.22 -6.45
C ALA A 29 7.73 16.31 -6.06
N TRP A 30 6.94 15.86 -7.04
CA TRP A 30 5.88 14.88 -6.83
C TRP A 30 6.45 13.57 -6.26
N LEU A 31 7.53 13.04 -6.85
CA LEU A 31 8.13 11.80 -6.37
C LEU A 31 8.70 11.95 -4.95
N LYS A 32 9.34 13.08 -4.66
CA LYS A 32 9.84 13.40 -3.32
C LYS A 32 8.71 13.44 -2.30
N GLU A 33 7.57 14.03 -2.64
CA GLU A 33 6.40 14.07 -1.76
C GLU A 33 5.89 12.64 -1.47
N LYS A 34 5.78 11.78 -2.49
CA LYS A 34 5.32 10.38 -2.32
C LYS A 34 6.28 9.49 -1.54
N LEU A 35 7.59 9.76 -1.59
CA LEU A 35 8.60 8.94 -0.93
C LEU A 35 8.98 9.44 0.47
N GLN A 36 9.04 10.76 0.67
CA GLN A 36 9.66 11.36 1.86
C GLN A 36 8.66 12.11 2.74
N THR A 37 7.81 12.93 2.13
CA THR A 37 6.89 13.81 2.87
C THR A 37 5.66 13.06 3.34
N ASN A 38 5.04 12.30 2.43
CA ASN A 38 3.82 11.55 2.69
C ASN A 38 4.09 10.05 2.57
N LYS A 39 4.67 9.49 3.63
CA LYS A 39 5.09 8.08 3.70
C LYS A 39 3.94 7.08 3.55
N PHE A 40 2.68 7.54 3.60
CA PHE A 40 1.50 6.70 3.45
C PHE A 40 0.99 6.62 2.00
N ALA A 41 1.35 7.59 1.15
CA ALA A 41 0.81 7.66 -0.20
C ALA A 41 1.26 6.49 -1.08
N LEU A 42 2.54 6.12 -1.04
CA LEU A 42 3.04 5.00 -1.85
C LEU A 42 2.50 3.64 -1.36
N PRO A 43 2.53 3.30 -0.05
CA PRO A 43 1.91 2.08 0.46
C PRO A 43 0.39 1.97 0.18
N ALA A 44 -0.32 3.09 0.08
CA ALA A 44 -1.75 3.10 -0.27
C ALA A 44 -2.01 2.81 -1.76
N LEU A 45 -1.02 3.08 -2.63
CA LEU A 45 -1.15 2.92 -4.09
C LEU A 45 -0.45 1.66 -4.62
N TYR A 46 0.52 1.13 -3.89
CA TYR A 46 1.39 0.03 -4.34
C TYR A 46 1.52 -1.02 -3.24
N ARG A 47 0.82 -2.15 -3.41
CA ARG A 47 0.78 -3.25 -2.42
C ARG A 47 2.16 -3.71 -1.94
N PRO A 48 3.18 -3.94 -2.79
CA PRO A 48 4.49 -4.37 -2.29
C PRO A 48 5.22 -3.35 -1.40
N ALA A 49 4.83 -2.07 -1.45
CA ALA A 49 5.28 -1.06 -0.49
C ALA A 49 4.37 -0.99 0.75
N SER A 50 3.24 -1.69 0.73
CA SER A 50 2.35 -1.90 1.87
C SER A 50 2.71 -3.20 2.60
N PHE A 51 2.35 -3.29 3.88
CA PHE A 51 2.46 -4.53 4.65
C PHE A 51 1.14 -5.33 4.62
N ILE A 52 0.24 -5.02 3.68
CA ILE A 52 -1.08 -5.63 3.59
C ILE A 52 -0.98 -6.91 2.75
N PRO A 53 -1.44 -8.06 3.29
CA PRO A 53 -1.55 -9.31 2.54
C PRO A 53 -2.38 -9.18 1.26
N GLU A 54 -2.07 -9.96 0.23
CA GLU A 54 -2.71 -9.85 -1.09
C GLU A 54 -4.21 -10.18 -1.08
N ASP A 55 -4.60 -11.18 -0.30
CA ASP A 55 -5.99 -11.56 -0.06
C ASP A 55 -6.80 -10.43 0.59
N ILE A 56 -6.18 -9.67 1.49
CA ILE A 56 -6.78 -8.47 2.10
C ILE A 56 -6.77 -7.30 1.11
N TRP A 57 -5.69 -7.16 0.32
CA TRP A 57 -5.56 -6.10 -0.67
C TRP A 57 -6.66 -6.18 -1.73
N CYS A 58 -7.02 -7.40 -2.13
CA CYS A 58 -8.04 -7.73 -3.13
C CYS A 58 -9.34 -8.27 -2.52
N ALA A 59 -9.64 -7.96 -1.25
CA ALA A 59 -10.74 -8.58 -0.50
C ALA A 59 -12.15 -8.39 -1.10
N CYS A 60 -12.35 -7.34 -1.89
CA CYS A 60 -13.62 -6.95 -2.48
C CYS A 60 -13.47 -6.47 -3.94
N PRO A 61 -14.56 -6.54 -4.74
CA PRO A 61 -14.58 -5.94 -6.06
C PRO A 61 -14.29 -4.43 -6.01
N THR A 62 -13.59 -3.91 -7.01
CA THR A 62 -13.23 -2.48 -7.15
C THR A 62 -14.43 -1.55 -7.32
N THR A 63 -15.63 -2.10 -7.49
CA THR A 63 -16.90 -1.36 -7.56
C THR A 63 -17.50 -1.04 -6.20
N THR A 64 -16.85 -1.48 -5.12
CA THR A 64 -17.35 -1.32 -3.74
C THR A 64 -16.28 -0.71 -2.85
N ASN A 65 -16.72 -0.10 -1.74
CA ASN A 65 -15.83 0.43 -0.72
C ASN A 65 -15.23 -0.66 0.21
N GLY A 66 -15.35 -1.94 -0.14
CA GLY A 66 -14.92 -3.05 0.71
C GLY A 66 -13.40 -3.11 0.89
N ASN A 67 -12.64 -2.81 -0.17
CA ASN A 67 -11.17 -2.80 -0.11
C ASN A 67 -10.64 -1.71 0.81
N GLU A 68 -11.16 -0.48 0.74
CA GLU A 68 -10.71 0.61 1.60
C GLU A 68 -11.00 0.30 3.08
N GLN A 69 -12.14 -0.34 3.38
CA GLN A 69 -12.45 -0.78 4.74
C GLN A 69 -11.50 -1.88 5.23
N ALA A 70 -11.20 -2.88 4.38
CA ALA A 70 -10.25 -3.93 4.72
C ALA A 70 -8.85 -3.37 4.97
N HIS A 71 -8.39 -2.45 4.11
CA HIS A 71 -7.11 -1.76 4.26
C HIS A 71 -7.07 -0.86 5.50
N ARG A 72 -8.18 -0.19 5.84
CA ARG A 72 -8.30 0.61 7.06
C ARG A 72 -8.21 -0.26 8.31
N ASN A 73 -8.89 -1.40 8.33
CA ASN A 73 -8.91 -2.29 9.49
C ASN A 73 -7.52 -2.86 9.76
N ILE A 74 -6.83 -3.42 8.76
CA ILE A 74 -5.51 -4.01 8.94
C ILE A 74 -4.45 -2.98 9.37
N ASN A 75 -4.53 -1.74 8.87
CA ASN A 75 -3.63 -0.67 9.28
C ASN A 75 -3.89 -0.20 10.72
N ARG A 76 -5.14 -0.25 11.19
CA ARG A 76 -5.48 0.04 12.60
C ARG A 76 -5.13 -1.12 13.53
N ASP A 77 -5.19 -2.34 13.03
CA ASP A 77 -4.78 -3.51 13.81
C ASP A 77 -3.25 -3.54 14.02
N GLY A 78 -2.47 -2.98 13.09
CA GLY A 78 -1.01 -2.88 13.22
C GLY A 78 -0.50 -1.69 14.05
N VAL A 79 -1.33 -0.68 14.32
CA VAL A 79 -0.91 0.59 14.95
C VAL A 79 -1.82 0.94 16.12
N HIS A 80 -1.23 1.12 17.31
CA HIS A 80 -1.96 1.34 18.57
C HIS A 80 -2.82 0.15 19.05
N LEU A 81 -2.49 -1.07 18.62
CA LEU A 81 -3.10 -2.27 19.18
C LEU A 81 -2.73 -2.38 20.67
N THR A 82 -3.72 -2.60 21.53
CA THR A 82 -3.45 -2.85 22.95
C THR A 82 -2.64 -4.13 23.10
N LEU A 83 -1.83 -4.25 24.15
CA LEU A 83 -1.02 -5.45 24.41
C LEU A 83 -1.87 -6.73 24.37
N LEU A 84 -3.08 -6.68 24.94
CA LEU A 84 -4.04 -7.77 24.89
C LEU A 84 -4.51 -8.09 23.47
N GLY A 85 -4.82 -7.07 22.66
CA GLY A 85 -5.18 -7.24 21.25
C GLY A 85 -4.06 -7.91 20.46
N GLY A 86 -2.80 -7.52 20.73
CA GLY A 86 -1.62 -8.14 20.12
C GLY A 86 -1.47 -9.61 20.48
N ILE A 87 -1.64 -9.95 21.75
CA ILE A 87 -1.56 -11.34 22.25
C ILE A 87 -2.69 -12.20 21.65
N MET A 88 -3.92 -11.69 21.62
CA MET A 88 -5.06 -12.42 21.05
C MET A 88 -4.89 -12.68 19.56
N ARG A 89 -4.33 -11.70 18.82
CA ARG A 89 -4.00 -11.88 17.41
C ARG A 89 -2.87 -12.88 17.22
N GLY A 90 -1.77 -12.76 17.97
CA GLY A 90 -0.67 -13.73 17.90
C GLY A 90 -1.13 -15.17 18.10
N ARG A 91 -2.00 -15.42 19.09
CA ARG A 91 -2.58 -16.74 19.36
C ARG A 91 -3.46 -17.31 18.25
N ALA A 92 -4.03 -16.48 17.39
CA ALA A 92 -4.92 -16.93 16.31
C ALA A 92 -4.16 -17.30 15.03
N PHE A 93 -2.88 -16.90 14.91
CA PHE A 93 -2.05 -17.08 13.71
C PHE A 93 -0.82 -17.98 13.97
N ASP A 94 -0.65 -18.47 15.21
CA ASP A 94 0.35 -19.43 15.67
C ASP A 94 -0.35 -20.74 16.06
#